data_AF-A0A7Z9R461-F1
#
_entry.id   AF-A0A7Z9R461-F1
#
_cell.length_a   1.000
_cell.length_b   1.000
_cell.length_c   1.000
_cell.angle_alpha   90.00
_cell.angle_beta   90.00
_cell.angle_gamma   90.00
#
_symmetry.space_group_name_H-M   'P 1'
#
loop_
_entity.id
_entity.type
_entity.pdbx_description
1 polymer ?
#
loop_
_entity_poly.entity_id
_entity_poly.type
_entity_poly.pdbx_seq_one_letter_code
_entity_poly.pdbx_strand_id
1 'polypeptide(L)'
;MSKLFSGIRTVGYYGESQSFSIGPQTDSLRLNIRLTQVPGANTDTSTELEGTWETACYTNSDNTSAIETITMVGNVLTLKDEKHSDTSCATDYSLTESSHTFSIGDTVTFSDGKTGHEFTVTIGSTEKITPQSASTVSSYNSSIKCGASDWELNTEKECSIDNASETIYCLYQLDGNNWYPDCNDSSYPSTSDIDTSDASSTFVKQ
;
A
#
# COMPACT_ATOMS: atom_id res chain seq x y z
N MET A 1 -42.03 -0.72 20.68
CA MET A 1 -41.35 0.25 19.81
C MET A 1 -39.89 0.32 20.24
N SER A 2 -39.01 0.12 19.26
CA SER A 2 -37.65 -0.40 19.34
C SER A 2 -36.68 0.48 20.14
N LYS A 3 -35.90 -0.15 21.03
CA LYS A 3 -34.61 0.38 21.48
C LYS A 3 -33.54 -0.69 21.22
N LEU A 4 -32.62 -0.31 20.33
CA LEU A 4 -31.29 -0.88 20.13
C LEU A 4 -30.53 -0.95 21.45
N PHE A 5 -29.71 -2.00 21.65
CA PHE A 5 -28.34 -1.91 22.19
C PHE A 5 -27.62 -3.23 21.78
N SER A 6 -26.60 -3.14 20.94
CA SER A 6 -25.20 -2.81 21.28
C SER A 6 -24.46 -4.06 21.75
N GLY A 7 -24.03 -4.87 20.78
CA GLY A 7 -23.11 -5.96 21.02
C GLY A 7 -21.67 -5.49 20.79
N ILE A 8 -20.88 -5.42 21.86
CA ILE A 8 -19.43 -5.49 21.75
C ILE A 8 -19.12 -6.94 21.35
N ARG A 9 -18.51 -7.17 20.18
CA ARG A 9 -18.02 -8.50 19.80
C ARG A 9 -16.71 -8.76 20.55
N THR A 10 -16.81 -9.22 21.78
CA THR A 10 -15.70 -9.92 22.43
C THR A 10 -15.54 -11.29 21.77
N VAL A 11 -14.35 -11.56 21.27
CA VAL A 11 -13.94 -12.86 20.70
C VAL A 11 -14.11 -13.93 21.77
N GLY A 12 -15.23 -14.66 21.73
CA GLY A 12 -15.54 -15.72 22.68
C GLY A 12 -14.93 -17.03 22.22
N TYR A 13 -13.99 -17.56 23.00
CA TYR A 13 -13.65 -18.99 22.94
C TYR A 13 -14.86 -19.78 23.45
N TYR A 14 -15.65 -20.33 22.54
CA TYR A 14 -16.75 -21.24 22.88
C TYR A 14 -16.24 -22.68 22.97
N GLY A 15 -16.03 -23.14 24.19
CA GLY A 15 -15.84 -24.54 24.57
C GLY A 15 -15.79 -24.63 26.09
N GLU A 16 -16.62 -25.49 26.69
CA GLU A 16 -16.48 -25.77 28.12
C GLU A 16 -15.08 -26.34 28.38
N SER A 17 -14.30 -25.69 29.24
CA SER A 17 -12.99 -26.21 29.64
C SER A 17 -13.18 -27.42 30.53
N GLN A 18 -12.80 -28.61 30.04
CA GLN A 18 -12.72 -29.79 30.90
C GLN A 18 -11.51 -29.66 31.83
N SER A 19 -11.76 -29.67 33.13
CA SER A 19 -10.71 -29.70 34.14
C SER A 19 -9.98 -31.06 34.09
N PHE A 20 -8.66 -31.04 33.96
CA PHE A 20 -7.82 -32.22 34.17
C PHE A 20 -6.88 -31.98 35.35
N SER A 21 -6.53 -33.03 36.07
CA SER A 21 -5.63 -32.97 37.23
C SER A 21 -4.30 -33.63 36.88
N ILE A 22 -3.19 -32.93 37.16
CA ILE A 22 -1.82 -33.46 36.97
C ILE A 22 -1.32 -33.96 38.32
N GLY A 23 -0.95 -35.25 38.39
CA GLY A 23 -0.29 -35.83 39.56
C GLY A 23 1.22 -35.55 39.61
N PRO A 24 1.92 -35.89 40.71
CA PRO A 24 3.33 -35.54 40.93
C PRO A 24 4.34 -36.26 40.02
N GLN A 25 3.93 -37.22 39.19
CA GLN A 25 4.78 -37.90 38.20
C GLN A 25 4.43 -37.42 36.80
N THR A 26 5.28 -36.56 36.23
CA THR A 26 5.03 -35.84 34.97
C THR A 26 5.71 -36.44 33.74
N ASP A 27 6.49 -37.50 33.89
CA ASP A 27 7.44 -37.98 32.86
C ASP A 27 6.79 -38.55 31.60
N SER A 28 5.46 -38.74 31.61
CA SER A 28 4.68 -39.27 30.48
C SER A 28 3.63 -38.30 29.93
N LEU A 29 3.55 -37.08 30.45
CA LEU A 29 2.60 -36.08 29.95
C LEU A 29 3.07 -35.55 28.59
N ARG A 30 2.40 -35.97 27.52
CA ARG A 30 2.53 -35.36 26.19
C ARG A 30 1.21 -34.71 25.80
N LEU A 31 1.24 -33.38 25.66
CA LEU A 31 0.11 -32.60 25.16
C LEU A 31 0.09 -32.70 23.63
N ASN A 32 -0.88 -33.44 23.08
CA ASN A 32 -1.14 -33.45 21.64
C ASN A 32 -2.02 -32.24 21.27
N ILE A 33 -1.44 -31.04 21.32
CA ILE A 33 -2.12 -29.83 20.83
C ILE A 33 -2.02 -29.87 19.31
N ARG A 34 -3.18 -29.92 18.63
CA ARG A 34 -3.28 -29.77 17.19
C ARG A 34 -3.99 -28.47 16.91
N LEU A 35 -3.26 -27.46 16.46
CA LEU A 35 -3.85 -26.19 16.03
C LEU A 35 -4.50 -26.41 14.66
N THR A 36 -5.83 -26.36 14.60
CA THR A 36 -6.55 -26.27 13.33
C THR A 36 -6.58 -24.81 12.89
N GLN A 37 -5.90 -24.49 11.79
CA GLN A 37 -6.01 -23.19 11.13
C GLN A 37 -7.47 -22.98 10.74
N VAL A 38 -8.10 -21.94 11.28
CA VAL A 38 -9.46 -21.53 10.88
C VAL A 38 -9.32 -20.76 9.56
N PRO A 39 -9.89 -21.24 8.44
CA PRO A 39 -9.93 -20.46 7.21
C PRO A 39 -10.71 -19.16 7.49
N GLY A 40 -10.06 -18.01 7.28
CA GLY A 40 -10.63 -16.69 7.58
C GLY A 40 -10.14 -16.04 8.88
N ALA A 41 -9.27 -16.69 9.64
CA ALA A 41 -8.34 -15.98 10.53
C ALA A 41 -7.13 -15.57 9.69
N ASN A 42 -7.29 -14.54 8.86
CA ASN A 42 -6.13 -13.84 8.32
C ASN A 42 -5.33 -13.37 9.54
N THR A 43 -4.14 -13.92 9.72
CA THR A 43 -3.14 -13.27 10.54
C THR A 43 -2.89 -11.94 9.86
N ASP A 44 -3.51 -10.87 10.35
CA ASP A 44 -3.10 -9.51 10.05
C ASP A 44 -1.65 -9.39 10.52
N THR A 45 -0.74 -9.80 9.64
CA THR A 45 0.68 -9.52 9.75
C THR A 45 0.81 -8.05 9.42
N SER A 46 0.49 -7.20 10.40
CA SER A 46 0.82 -5.77 10.34
C SER A 46 2.28 -5.70 9.96
N THR A 47 2.56 -5.23 8.76
CA THR A 47 3.92 -5.03 8.29
C THR A 47 4.48 -3.77 8.96
N GLU A 48 5.79 -3.59 8.95
CA GLU A 48 6.38 -2.32 9.41
C GLU A 48 5.96 -1.12 8.52
N LEU A 49 5.50 -1.41 7.30
CA LEU A 49 4.93 -0.44 6.38
C LEU A 49 3.47 -0.08 6.69
N GLU A 50 2.78 -0.73 7.63
CA GLU A 50 1.38 -0.40 7.95
C GLU A 50 1.20 1.09 8.27
N GLY A 51 0.29 1.76 7.57
CA GLY A 51 0.00 3.19 7.72
C GLY A 51 -0.01 3.97 6.41
N THR A 52 -0.06 5.29 6.53
CA THR A 52 -0.05 6.23 5.40
C THR A 52 1.30 6.93 5.32
N TRP A 53 1.83 6.99 4.11
CA TRP A 53 3.14 7.54 3.76
C TRP A 53 2.95 8.55 2.64
N GLU A 54 3.59 9.71 2.75
CA GLU A 54 3.39 10.81 1.81
C GLU A 54 4.73 11.42 1.43
N THR A 55 4.92 11.70 0.15
CA THR A 55 6.07 12.47 -0.34
C THR A 55 5.90 13.95 -0.04
N ALA A 56 7.01 14.69 0.04
CA ALA A 56 6.92 16.14 -0.11
C ALA A 56 6.59 16.50 -1.57
N CYS A 57 6.04 17.69 -1.81
CA CYS A 57 5.88 18.20 -3.18
C CYS A 57 7.23 18.17 -3.93
N TYR A 58 7.28 17.44 -5.04
CA TYR A 58 8.46 17.34 -5.91
C TYR A 58 8.15 17.77 -7.34
N THR A 59 9.15 18.31 -8.03
CA THR A 59 9.02 18.82 -9.40
C THR A 59 9.43 17.75 -10.41
N ASN A 60 8.59 17.53 -11.40
CA ASN A 60 8.86 16.67 -12.55
C ASN A 60 9.65 17.41 -13.63
N SER A 61 10.31 16.67 -14.52
CA SER A 61 11.10 17.23 -15.62
C SER A 61 10.29 18.04 -16.65
N ASP A 62 8.96 17.88 -16.68
CA ASP A 62 8.03 18.60 -17.56
C ASP A 62 7.50 19.91 -16.94
N ASN A 63 8.07 20.38 -15.83
CA ASN A 63 7.61 21.52 -15.02
C ASN A 63 6.23 21.34 -14.39
N THR A 64 5.77 20.09 -14.27
CA THR A 64 4.67 19.74 -13.36
C THR A 64 5.25 19.39 -11.99
N SER A 65 4.38 19.22 -10.99
CA SER A 65 4.78 18.69 -9.69
C SER A 65 3.78 17.64 -9.24
N ALA A 66 4.19 16.82 -8.29
CA ALA A 66 3.33 15.78 -7.74
C ALA A 66 3.49 15.64 -6.22
N ILE A 67 2.45 15.10 -5.61
CA ILE A 67 2.45 14.54 -4.26
C ILE A 67 1.89 13.13 -4.37
N GLU A 68 2.71 12.15 -4.01
CA GLU A 68 2.29 10.76 -3.91
C GLU A 68 1.99 10.40 -2.45
N THR A 69 0.84 9.78 -2.22
CA THR A 69 0.45 9.17 -0.96
C THR A 69 0.26 7.67 -1.15
N ILE A 70 0.89 6.88 -0.30
CA ILE A 70 0.75 5.43 -0.25
C ILE A 70 0.15 5.04 1.09
N THR A 71 -0.94 4.28 1.06
CA THR A 71 -1.55 3.69 2.26
C THR A 71 -1.41 2.17 2.21
N MET A 72 -0.77 1.61 3.22
CA MET A 72 -0.50 0.19 3.37
C MET A 72 -1.37 -0.36 4.50
N VAL A 73 -2.28 -1.28 4.17
CA VAL A 73 -3.15 -1.94 5.14
C VAL A 73 -3.19 -3.44 4.87
N GLY A 74 -2.63 -4.23 5.78
CA GLY A 74 -2.50 -5.68 5.60
C GLY A 74 -1.62 -6.01 4.38
N ASN A 75 -2.23 -6.51 3.30
CA ASN A 75 -1.55 -6.80 2.04
C ASN A 75 -1.99 -5.89 0.88
N VAL A 76 -2.73 -4.82 1.17
CA VAL A 76 -3.22 -3.86 0.19
C VAL A 76 -2.39 -2.59 0.23
N LEU A 77 -1.95 -2.15 -0.94
CA LEU A 77 -1.29 -0.88 -1.19
C LEU A 77 -2.25 -0.02 -1.99
N THR A 78 -2.65 1.12 -1.44
CA THR A 78 -3.41 2.14 -2.17
C THR A 78 -2.50 3.31 -2.49
N LEU A 79 -2.35 3.61 -3.78
CA LEU A 79 -1.59 4.76 -4.28
C LEU A 79 -2.55 5.88 -4.64
N LYS A 80 -2.18 7.10 -4.25
CA LYS A 80 -2.82 8.34 -4.66
C LYS A 80 -1.74 9.26 -5.24
N ASP A 81 -1.87 9.62 -6.51
CA ASP A 81 -0.99 10.55 -7.21
C ASP A 81 -1.75 11.86 -7.48
N GLU A 82 -1.32 12.93 -6.81
CA GLU A 82 -1.81 14.29 -6.97
C GLU A 82 -0.88 15.06 -7.89
N LYS A 83 -1.25 15.17 -9.17
CA LYS A 83 -0.48 15.91 -10.16
C LYS A 83 -0.94 17.37 -10.22
N HIS A 84 0.02 18.27 -10.32
CA HIS A 84 -0.18 19.71 -10.45
C HIS A 84 0.51 20.25 -11.70
N SER A 85 -0.04 21.33 -12.28
CA SER A 85 0.44 21.92 -13.54
C SER A 85 1.53 22.97 -13.37
N ASP A 86 1.93 23.26 -12.13
CA ASP A 86 3.06 24.10 -11.76
C ASP A 86 4.10 23.29 -10.97
N THR A 87 5.14 23.94 -10.44
CA THR A 87 6.24 23.29 -9.71
C THR A 87 6.13 23.41 -8.18
N SER A 88 5.07 24.05 -7.67
CA SER A 88 4.83 24.35 -6.26
C SER A 88 3.66 23.58 -5.65
N CYS A 89 3.10 22.61 -6.38
CA CYS A 89 1.89 21.86 -6.00
C CYS A 89 0.69 22.74 -5.65
N ALA A 90 0.53 23.88 -6.34
CA ALA A 90 -0.51 24.86 -6.03
C ALA A 90 -1.72 24.78 -6.98
N THR A 91 -1.52 24.32 -8.21
CA THR A 91 -2.49 24.32 -9.31
C THR A 91 -2.77 22.89 -9.74
N ASP A 92 -3.82 22.32 -9.16
CA ASP A 92 -4.27 20.96 -9.42
C ASP A 92 -4.44 20.69 -10.93
N TYR A 93 -3.98 19.52 -11.35
CA TYR A 93 -4.07 19.04 -12.72
C TYR A 93 -4.95 17.79 -12.78
N SER A 94 -4.61 16.74 -12.03
CA SER A 94 -5.36 15.50 -11.97
C SER A 94 -5.05 14.73 -10.70
N LEU A 95 -6.03 13.96 -10.24
CA LEU A 95 -5.89 12.98 -9.19
C LEU A 95 -6.03 11.58 -9.77
N THR A 96 -5.08 10.68 -9.47
CA THR A 96 -5.16 9.26 -9.81
C THR A 96 -5.12 8.42 -8.53
N GLU A 97 -6.03 7.47 -8.39
CA GLU A 97 -6.08 6.54 -7.26
C GLU A 97 -6.10 5.10 -7.77
N SER A 98 -5.20 4.26 -7.28
CA SER A 98 -5.14 2.84 -7.63
C SER A 98 -4.97 1.97 -6.40
N SER A 99 -5.37 0.71 -6.49
CA SER A 99 -5.15 -0.27 -5.42
C SER A 99 -4.45 -1.51 -5.97
N HIS A 100 -3.46 -1.95 -5.23
CA HIS A 100 -2.54 -3.03 -5.56
C HIS A 100 -2.42 -3.97 -4.36
N THR A 101 -1.83 -5.13 -4.57
CA THR A 101 -1.48 -6.03 -3.46
C THR A 101 0.03 -6.13 -3.35
N PHE A 102 0.55 -6.30 -2.16
CA PHE A 102 1.98 -6.45 -1.95
C PHE A 102 2.32 -7.62 -1.03
N SER A 103 3.56 -8.10 -1.11
CA SER A 103 4.11 -9.11 -0.22
C SER A 103 5.52 -8.74 0.20
N ILE A 104 5.77 -8.70 1.51
CA ILE A 104 7.12 -8.51 2.06
C ILE A 104 7.93 -9.80 1.90
N GLY A 105 9.16 -9.65 1.45
CA GLY A 105 10.14 -10.71 1.25
C GLY A 105 11.32 -10.61 2.21
N ASP A 106 12.50 -10.97 1.70
CA ASP A 106 13.71 -11.13 2.49
C ASP A 106 14.25 -9.79 3.02
N THR A 107 14.88 -9.85 4.19
CA THR A 107 15.56 -8.68 4.77
C THR A 107 16.82 -8.35 3.99
N VAL A 108 17.05 -7.07 3.74
CA VAL A 108 18.27 -6.54 3.11
C VAL A 108 19.01 -5.60 4.07
N THR A 109 20.32 -5.46 3.87
CA THR A 109 21.18 -4.54 4.63
C THR A 109 21.91 -3.61 3.66
N PHE A 110 21.82 -2.31 3.92
CA PHE A 110 22.37 -1.26 3.09
C PHE A 110 23.81 -0.90 3.48
N SER A 111 24.51 -0.21 2.59
CA SER A 111 25.92 0.17 2.79
C SER A 111 26.15 1.09 3.98
N ASP A 112 25.13 1.85 4.39
CA ASP A 112 25.14 2.73 5.56
C ASP A 112 24.78 2.00 6.87
N GLY A 113 24.58 0.68 6.81
CA GLY A 113 24.25 -0.19 7.93
C GLY A 113 22.76 -0.23 8.29
N LYS A 114 21.89 0.50 7.58
CA LYS A 114 20.44 0.40 7.77
C LYS A 114 19.90 -0.88 7.16
N THR A 115 18.67 -1.22 7.51
CA THR A 115 17.98 -2.42 7.04
C THR A 115 16.65 -2.07 6.40
N GLY A 116 16.13 -3.01 5.63
CA GLY A 116 14.76 -3.00 5.13
C GLY A 116 14.47 -4.34 4.48
N HIS A 117 13.58 -4.38 3.50
CA HIS A 117 13.17 -5.63 2.87
C HIS A 117 13.04 -5.49 1.35
N GLU A 118 13.26 -6.61 0.66
CA GLU A 118 12.65 -6.83 -0.65
C GLU A 118 11.13 -6.98 -0.47
N PHE A 119 10.36 -6.51 -1.45
CA PHE A 119 8.93 -6.74 -1.52
C PHE A 119 8.46 -6.76 -2.96
N THR A 120 7.35 -7.44 -3.21
CA THR A 120 6.71 -7.43 -4.52
C THR A 120 5.39 -6.69 -4.47
N VAL A 121 5.03 -6.04 -5.58
CA VAL A 121 3.72 -5.42 -5.79
C VAL A 121 3.08 -6.08 -7.00
N THR A 122 1.89 -6.63 -6.83
CA THR A 122 1.05 -7.09 -7.93
C THR A 122 0.09 -5.97 -8.33
N ILE A 123 0.19 -5.54 -9.57
CA ILE A 123 -0.58 -4.42 -10.11
C ILE A 123 -2.07 -4.78 -10.18
N GLY A 124 -2.89 -3.85 -9.72
CA GLY A 124 -4.35 -3.95 -9.75
C GLY A 124 -4.91 -3.86 -11.17
N SER A 125 -6.19 -4.19 -11.33
CA SER A 125 -6.83 -4.15 -12.66
C SER A 125 -7.28 -2.76 -13.08
N THR A 126 -7.54 -1.87 -12.11
CA THR A 126 -8.16 -0.57 -12.36
C THR A 126 -7.54 0.55 -11.55
N GLU A 127 -7.65 1.75 -12.11
CA GLU A 127 -7.34 3.03 -11.49
C GLU A 127 -8.54 3.97 -11.63
N LYS A 128 -8.67 4.92 -10.73
CA LYS A 128 -9.66 6.00 -10.75
C LYS A 128 -8.92 7.27 -11.10
N ILE A 129 -9.37 7.96 -12.13
CA ILE A 129 -8.78 9.24 -12.55
C ILE A 129 -9.83 10.33 -12.41
N THR A 130 -9.44 11.47 -11.86
CA THR A 130 -10.27 12.67 -11.70
C THR A 130 -9.54 13.88 -12.26
N PRO A 131 -9.99 14.49 -13.38
CA PRO A 131 -9.38 15.71 -13.90
C PRO A 131 -9.79 16.91 -13.05
N GLN A 132 -8.82 17.68 -12.56
CA GLN A 132 -9.05 18.78 -11.61
C GLN A 132 -8.88 20.18 -12.23
N SER A 133 -8.61 20.25 -13.54
CA SER A 133 -8.56 21.51 -14.29
C SER A 133 -9.33 21.43 -15.62
N ALA A 134 -9.83 22.57 -16.09
CA ALA A 134 -10.50 22.66 -17.40
C ALA A 134 -9.57 22.30 -18.57
N SER A 135 -8.27 22.60 -18.44
CA SER A 135 -7.22 22.17 -19.38
C SER A 135 -7.07 20.65 -19.40
N THR A 136 -7.10 19.99 -18.24
CA THR A 136 -7.01 18.53 -18.14
C THR A 136 -8.22 17.87 -18.79
N VAL A 137 -9.44 18.35 -18.49
CA VAL A 137 -10.68 17.87 -19.12
C VAL A 137 -10.59 17.95 -20.65
N SER A 138 -10.16 19.11 -21.17
CA SER A 138 -10.00 19.31 -22.61
C SER A 138 -8.97 18.36 -23.23
N SER A 139 -7.85 18.13 -22.53
CA SER A 139 -6.77 17.23 -22.96
C SER A 139 -7.22 15.77 -22.97
N TYR A 140 -7.90 15.31 -21.92
CA TYR A 140 -8.40 13.94 -21.82
C TYR A 140 -9.48 13.64 -22.85
N ASN A 141 -10.41 14.57 -23.09
CA ASN A 141 -11.44 14.42 -24.12
C ASN A 141 -10.86 14.41 -25.54
N SER A 142 -9.80 15.19 -25.79
CA SER A 142 -9.14 15.23 -27.09
C SER A 142 -8.29 13.99 -27.35
N SER A 143 -7.68 13.43 -26.31
CA SER A 143 -6.83 12.22 -26.40
C SER A 143 -7.58 10.91 -26.22
N ILE A 144 -8.89 10.96 -25.93
CA ILE A 144 -9.71 9.79 -25.62
C ILE A 144 -9.09 8.99 -24.46
N LYS A 145 -8.60 9.70 -23.42
CA LYS A 145 -7.98 9.07 -22.25
C LYS A 145 -8.97 8.08 -21.67
N CYS A 146 -8.49 6.85 -21.40
CA CYS A 146 -9.31 5.78 -20.84
C CYS A 146 -10.49 5.35 -21.73
N GLY A 147 -10.37 5.55 -23.06
CA GLY A 147 -11.45 5.21 -23.99
C GLY A 147 -12.67 6.14 -23.90
N ALA A 148 -12.57 7.23 -23.13
CA ALA A 148 -13.67 8.15 -22.84
C ALA A 148 -13.41 9.55 -23.44
N SER A 149 -14.49 10.25 -23.81
CA SER A 149 -14.46 11.61 -24.38
C SER A 149 -15.48 12.56 -23.76
N ASP A 150 -16.06 12.13 -22.65
CA ASP A 150 -17.06 12.80 -21.83
C ASP A 150 -16.52 13.04 -20.41
N TRP A 151 -15.23 13.34 -20.30
CA TRP A 151 -14.61 13.80 -19.06
C TRP A 151 -15.23 15.12 -18.63
N GLU A 152 -15.49 15.22 -17.34
CA GLU A 152 -16.04 16.40 -16.67
C GLU A 152 -15.14 16.78 -15.50
N LEU A 153 -15.09 18.08 -15.20
CA LEU A 153 -14.25 18.61 -14.13
C LEU A 153 -14.66 18.01 -12.77
N ASN A 154 -13.68 17.49 -12.02
CA ASN A 154 -13.87 16.89 -10.70
C ASN A 154 -14.83 15.69 -10.68
N THR A 155 -15.00 15.01 -11.83
CA THR A 155 -15.77 13.77 -11.92
C THR A 155 -14.81 12.60 -12.14
N GLU A 156 -14.79 11.68 -11.18
CA GLU A 156 -14.02 10.44 -11.24
C GLU A 156 -14.52 9.51 -12.35
N LYS A 157 -13.61 8.86 -13.06
CA LYS A 157 -13.91 7.68 -13.89
C LYS A 157 -12.91 6.55 -13.60
N GLU A 158 -13.42 5.33 -13.64
CA GLU A 158 -12.61 4.11 -13.54
C GLU A 158 -12.02 3.74 -14.90
N CYS A 159 -10.74 3.37 -14.87
CA CYS A 159 -9.91 3.06 -16.03
C CYS A 159 -9.18 1.74 -15.81
N SER A 160 -8.99 0.97 -16.89
CA SER A 160 -8.16 -0.23 -16.84
C SER A 160 -6.68 0.13 -16.79
N ILE A 161 -5.92 -0.62 -16.01
CA ILE A 161 -4.45 -0.54 -16.00
C ILE A 161 -3.92 -1.56 -17.02
N ASP A 162 -3.08 -1.10 -17.96
CA ASP A 162 -2.60 -1.93 -19.08
C ASP A 162 -1.74 -3.12 -18.61
N ASN A 163 -0.92 -2.93 -17.58
CA ASN A 163 -0.04 -3.94 -16.98
C ASN A 163 -0.65 -4.61 -15.74
N ALA A 164 -1.98 -4.76 -15.71
CA ALA A 164 -2.67 -5.44 -14.62
C ALA A 164 -2.13 -6.86 -14.37
N SER A 165 -2.05 -7.26 -13.11
CA SER A 165 -1.50 -8.54 -12.64
C SER A 165 0.00 -8.75 -12.87
N GLU A 166 0.71 -7.80 -13.48
CA GLU A 166 2.17 -7.83 -13.50
C GLU A 166 2.72 -7.68 -12.09
N THR A 167 3.89 -8.26 -11.87
CA THR A 167 4.60 -8.19 -10.59
C THR A 167 5.76 -7.23 -10.73
N ILE A 168 5.75 -6.18 -9.92
CA ILE A 168 6.86 -5.25 -9.75
C ILE A 168 7.70 -5.74 -8.58
N TYR A 169 9.02 -5.72 -8.78
CA TYR A 169 10.01 -6.12 -7.80
C TYR A 169 10.61 -4.88 -7.17
N CYS A 170 10.55 -4.80 -5.85
CA CYS A 170 10.97 -3.61 -5.13
C CYS A 170 11.83 -3.99 -3.93
N LEU A 171 12.59 -3.02 -3.44
CA LEU A 171 13.17 -3.06 -2.10
C LEU A 171 12.93 -1.72 -1.43
N TYR A 172 13.06 -1.69 -0.11
CA TYR A 172 13.02 -0.42 0.60
C TYR A 172 14.01 -0.38 1.75
N GLN A 173 14.35 0.85 2.13
CA GLN A 173 15.04 1.17 3.38
C GLN A 173 14.09 1.96 4.28
N LEU A 174 14.12 1.67 5.58
CA LEU A 174 13.47 2.51 6.59
C LEU A 174 14.52 3.29 7.39
N ASP A 175 14.25 4.57 7.62
CA ASP A 175 15.01 5.42 8.55
C ASP A 175 14.06 6.27 9.39
N GLY A 176 13.73 5.78 10.59
CA GLY A 176 12.75 6.42 11.47
C GLY A 176 11.37 6.50 10.82
N ASN A 177 10.91 7.72 10.51
CA ASN A 177 9.63 7.97 9.85
C ASN A 177 9.73 8.05 8.33
N ASN A 178 10.92 7.85 7.77
CA ASN A 178 11.14 7.91 6.32
C ASN A 178 11.18 6.52 5.72
N TRP A 179 10.51 6.38 4.58
CA TRP A 179 10.48 5.19 3.75
C TRP A 179 11.02 5.52 2.36
N TYR A 180 12.02 4.76 1.93
CA TYR A 180 12.72 4.92 0.65
C TYR A 180 12.52 3.66 -0.19
N PRO A 181 11.46 3.57 -1.01
CA PRO A 181 11.28 2.46 -1.93
C PRO A 181 12.06 2.67 -3.23
N ASP A 182 12.49 1.57 -3.84
CA ASP A 182 12.94 1.51 -5.23
C ASP A 182 12.34 0.27 -5.89
N CYS A 183 11.93 0.38 -7.15
CA CYS A 183 11.11 -0.60 -7.85
C CYS A 183 11.50 -0.76 -9.32
N ASN A 184 11.41 -2.00 -9.83
CA ASN A 184 11.71 -2.35 -11.22
C ASN A 184 10.77 -3.47 -11.70
N ASP A 185 10.43 -3.46 -12.99
CA ASP A 185 9.48 -4.39 -13.63
C ASP A 185 10.07 -5.79 -13.91
N SER A 186 11.39 -5.94 -13.84
CA SER A 186 12.10 -7.13 -14.31
C SER A 186 12.82 -7.91 -13.21
N SER A 187 13.33 -7.25 -12.18
CA SER A 187 14.08 -7.85 -11.07
C SER A 187 14.20 -6.90 -9.89
N TYR A 188 14.53 -7.42 -8.70
CA TYR A 188 14.79 -6.56 -7.55
C TYR A 188 15.95 -5.58 -7.83
N PRO A 189 15.80 -4.29 -7.50
CA PRO A 189 16.90 -3.34 -7.55
C PRO A 189 18.07 -3.76 -6.64
N SER A 190 19.23 -3.14 -6.80
CA SER A 190 20.35 -3.33 -5.88
C SER A 190 20.19 -2.41 -4.67
N THR A 191 20.70 -2.83 -3.51
CA THR A 191 20.79 -1.95 -2.32
C THR A 191 21.60 -0.67 -2.56
N SER A 192 22.44 -0.64 -3.61
CA SER A 192 23.16 0.56 -4.05
C SER A 192 22.30 1.57 -4.81
N ASP A 193 21.13 1.15 -5.29
CA ASP A 193 20.27 1.93 -6.17
C ASP A 193 19.29 2.81 -5.37
N ILE A 194 19.16 2.54 -4.07
CA ILE A 194 18.32 3.35 -3.18
C ILE A 194 18.83 4.79 -3.11
N ASP A 195 17.99 5.72 -3.55
CA ASP A 195 18.24 7.15 -3.46
C ASP A 195 17.46 7.75 -2.28
N THR A 196 18.17 8.02 -1.19
CA THR A 196 17.59 8.67 0.01
C THR A 196 17.52 10.19 -0.08
N SER A 197 17.97 10.76 -1.21
CA SER A 197 17.97 12.19 -1.49
C SER A 197 16.92 12.61 -2.51
N ASP A 198 16.37 11.66 -3.27
CA ASP A 198 15.30 11.91 -4.21
C ASP A 198 13.96 12.12 -3.49
N ALA A 199 13.36 13.28 -3.70
CA ALA A 199 12.09 13.64 -3.09
C ALA A 199 10.92 12.82 -3.63
N SER A 200 10.95 12.37 -4.91
CA SER A 200 9.89 11.51 -5.44
C SER A 200 9.91 10.09 -4.85
N SER A 201 11.05 9.68 -4.29
CA SER A 201 11.23 8.37 -3.68
C SER A 201 11.46 8.45 -2.16
N THR A 202 11.08 9.57 -1.54
CA THR A 202 11.17 9.78 -0.08
C THR A 202 9.78 10.02 0.49
N PHE A 203 9.26 9.01 1.18
CA PHE A 203 7.95 9.10 1.83
C PHE A 203 8.11 9.27 3.34
N VAL A 204 7.27 10.12 3.94
CA VAL A 204 7.21 10.36 5.38
C VAL A 204 5.90 9.83 5.92
N LYS A 205 5.97 9.09 7.03
CA LYS A 205 4.79 8.57 7.72
C LYS A 205 3.93 9.71 8.29
N GLN A 206 2.62 9.65 8.03
CA GLN A 206 1.62 10.64 8.45
C GLN A 206 1.01 10.35 9.83
#